data_AF-A0AAF0ZD71-F1
#
_entry.id   AF-A0AAF0ZD71-F1
#
_cell.length_a   1.000
_cell.length_b   1.000
_cell.length_c   1.000
_cell.angle_alpha   90.00
_cell.angle_beta   90.00
_cell.angle_gamma   90.00
#
_symmetry.space_group_name_H-M   'P 1'
#
loop_
_entity.id
_entity.type
_entity.pdbx_description
1 polymer ?
#
loop_
_entity_poly.entity_id
_entity_poly.type
_entity_poly.pdbx_seq_one_letter_code
_entity_poly.pdbx_strand_id
1 'polypeptide(L)'
;MSKEERQKTFWEMSDEDIDFSDIPEINQDFVKTLKRIENDHKPQTDTVRIKSYLLNWFKNNAQENSYEVLINNVLENYIRHQTES
;
A
#
# COMPACT_ATOMS: atom_id res chain seq x y z
N MET A 1 -22.97 -21.96 -10.60
CA MET A 1 -23.04 -20.93 -9.55
C MET A 1 -22.44 -19.64 -10.06
N SER A 2 -23.20 -18.55 -9.98
CA SER A 2 -22.75 -17.17 -10.21
C SER A 2 -21.76 -16.73 -9.12
N LYS A 3 -20.95 -15.69 -9.41
CA LYS A 3 -19.99 -15.11 -8.45
C LYS A 3 -20.68 -14.66 -7.15
N GLU A 4 -21.88 -14.11 -7.26
CA GLU A 4 -22.68 -13.63 -6.13
C GLU A 4 -23.15 -14.76 -5.22
N GLU A 5 -23.56 -15.89 -5.80
CA GLU A 5 -23.96 -17.09 -5.06
C GLU A 5 -22.77 -17.72 -4.31
N ARG A 6 -21.58 -17.72 -4.92
CA ARG A 6 -20.33 -18.19 -4.28
C ARG A 6 -19.89 -17.28 -3.12
N GLN A 7 -20.12 -15.98 -3.25
CA GLN A 7 -19.77 -15.03 -2.19
C GLN A 7 -20.72 -15.16 -0.99
N LYS A 8 -22.03 -15.28 -1.25
CA LYS A 8 -23.02 -15.47 -0.18
C LYS A 8 -22.75 -16.75 0.63
N THR A 9 -22.49 -17.86 -0.06
CA THR A 9 -22.16 -19.14 0.59
C THR A 9 -20.88 -19.06 1.43
N PHE A 10 -19.87 -18.30 1.00
CA PHE A 10 -18.64 -18.07 1.79
C PHE A 10 -18.90 -17.26 3.06
N TRP A 11 -19.78 -16.26 3.02
CA TRP A 11 -20.10 -15.43 4.20
C TRP A 11 -21.01 -16.13 5.22
N GLU A 12 -21.80 -17.11 4.79
CA GLU A 12 -22.70 -17.89 5.65
C GLU A 12 -22.05 -19.16 6.21
N MET A 13 -20.83 -19.48 5.76
CA MET A 13 -20.05 -20.64 6.20
C MET A 13 -19.52 -20.42 7.63
N SER A 14 -19.60 -21.46 8.47
CA SER A 14 -19.00 -21.44 9.80
C SER A 14 -17.53 -21.85 9.76
N ASP A 15 -16.75 -21.50 10.79
CA ASP A 15 -15.33 -21.87 10.86
C ASP A 15 -15.12 -23.41 10.81
N GLU A 16 -16.09 -24.18 11.28
CA GLU A 16 -16.07 -25.64 11.32
C GLU A 16 -16.22 -26.27 9.92
N ASP A 17 -16.85 -25.54 9.00
CA ASP A 17 -17.04 -25.96 7.60
C ASP A 17 -15.81 -25.64 6.72
N ILE A 18 -14.80 -24.95 7.26
CA ILE A 18 -13.57 -24.62 6.54
C ILE A 18 -12.69 -25.87 6.44
N ASP A 19 -12.47 -26.33 5.21
CA ASP A 19 -11.54 -27.41 4.92
C ASP A 19 -10.09 -26.90 4.94
N PHE A 20 -9.26 -27.48 5.80
CA PHE A 20 -7.83 -27.18 5.92
C PHE A 20 -6.95 -28.32 5.35
N SER A 21 -7.54 -29.35 4.72
CA SER A 21 -6.82 -30.53 4.24
C SER A 21 -5.81 -30.24 3.13
N ASP A 22 -5.95 -29.09 2.45
CA ASP A 22 -5.06 -28.61 1.40
C ASP A 22 -3.92 -27.71 1.93
N ILE A 23 -3.99 -27.26 3.18
CA ILE A 23 -2.99 -26.39 3.79
C ILE A 23 -1.99 -27.24 4.59
N PRO A 24 -0.69 -27.24 4.24
CA PRO A 24 0.32 -27.96 5.00
C PRO A 24 0.53 -27.33 6.38
N GLU A 25 0.85 -28.16 7.39
CA GLU A 25 1.19 -27.67 8.73
C GLU A 25 2.44 -26.78 8.72
N ILE A 26 2.38 -25.66 9.45
CA ILE A 26 3.51 -24.74 9.59
C ILE A 26 4.54 -25.36 10.52
N ASN A 27 5.53 -26.07 9.95
CA ASN A 27 6.63 -26.68 10.69
C ASN A 27 7.98 -26.00 10.39
N GLN A 28 9.03 -26.37 11.13
CA GLN A 28 10.35 -25.74 10.98
C GLN A 28 10.95 -25.92 9.58
N ASP A 29 10.63 -27.00 8.87
CA ASP A 29 11.13 -27.26 7.51
C ASP A 29 10.36 -26.46 6.45
N PHE A 30 9.07 -26.22 6.67
CA PHE A 30 8.26 -25.29 5.88
C PHE A 30 8.84 -23.87 5.98
N VAL A 31 9.14 -23.39 7.18
CA VAL A 31 9.72 -22.06 7.41
C VAL A 31 11.08 -21.89 6.72
N LYS A 32 11.91 -22.93 6.66
CA LYS A 32 13.19 -22.90 5.92
C LYS A 32 13.02 -22.74 4.41
N THR A 33 11.88 -23.18 3.87
CA THR A 33 11.59 -23.17 2.43
C THR A 33 10.87 -21.88 2.00
N LEU A 34 10.33 -21.10 2.95
CA LEU A 34 9.67 -19.83 2.69
C LEU A 34 10.66 -18.85 2.05
N LYS A 35 10.42 -18.53 0.77
CA LYS A 35 11.09 -17.42 0.10
C LYS A 35 10.39 -16.14 0.48
N ARG A 36 11.14 -15.20 1.06
CA ARG A 36 10.68 -13.82 1.22
C ARG A 36 10.49 -13.24 -0.17
N ILE A 37 9.23 -12.97 -0.53
CA ILE A 37 8.92 -12.13 -1.69
C ILE A 37 9.12 -10.70 -1.22
N GLU A 38 10.24 -10.09 -1.58
CA GLU A 38 10.35 -8.64 -1.45
C GLU A 38 9.42 -8.02 -2.49
N ASN A 39 8.50 -7.18 -2.02
CA ASN A 39 7.64 -6.44 -2.91
C ASN A 39 8.51 -5.33 -3.52
N ASP A 40 8.96 -5.51 -4.77
CA ASP A 40 9.81 -4.57 -5.51
C ASP A 40 9.13 -3.20 -5.74
N HIS A 41 7.84 -3.09 -5.41
CA HIS A 41 7.07 -1.84 -5.41
C HIS A 41 7.43 -0.92 -4.22
N LYS A 42 8.71 -0.80 -3.87
CA LYS A 42 9.12 0.37 -3.08
C LYS A 42 9.07 1.57 -4.02
N PRO A 43 8.30 2.62 -3.72
CA PRO A 43 8.33 3.83 -4.51
C PRO A 43 9.78 4.33 -4.55
N GLN A 44 10.27 4.61 -5.76
CA GLN A 44 11.58 5.21 -5.94
C GLN A 44 11.59 6.55 -5.21
N THR A 45 12.47 6.67 -4.20
CA THR A 45 12.59 7.88 -3.38
C THR A 45 13.81 8.65 -3.84
N ASP A 46 13.57 9.68 -4.66
CA ASP A 46 14.62 10.59 -5.08
C ASP A 46 14.88 11.64 -3.98
N THR A 47 16.16 11.88 -3.66
CA THR A 47 16.53 12.86 -2.65
C THR A 47 16.57 14.27 -3.26
N VAL A 48 15.71 15.16 -2.79
CA VAL A 48 15.67 16.57 -3.21
C VAL A 48 16.07 17.50 -2.07
N ARG A 49 16.84 18.55 -2.39
CA ARG A 49 17.18 19.60 -1.41
C ARG A 49 16.03 20.60 -1.31
N ILE A 50 15.39 20.65 -0.14
CA ILE A 50 14.33 21.61 0.18
C ILE A 50 14.81 22.52 1.31
N LYS A 51 14.53 23.83 1.22
CA LYS A 51 14.87 24.79 2.28
C LYS A 51 14.14 24.42 3.58
N SER A 52 14.81 24.51 4.71
CA SER A 52 14.26 24.06 6.01
C SER A 52 12.95 24.74 6.39
N TYR A 53 12.77 26.03 6.10
CA TYR A 53 11.52 26.73 6.43
C TYR A 53 10.33 26.23 5.60
N LEU A 54 10.54 25.88 4.33
CA LEU A 54 9.50 25.30 3.48
C LEU A 54 9.12 23.91 3.98
N LEU A 55 10.11 23.09 4.29
CA LEU A 55 9.87 21.75 4.83
C LEU A 55 9.09 21.81 6.14
N ASN A 56 9.44 22.73 7.04
CA ASN A 56 8.71 22.93 8.29
C ASN A 56 7.27 23.39 8.05
N TRP A 57 7.05 24.27 7.07
CA TRP A 57 5.71 24.68 6.68
C TRP A 57 4.89 23.46 6.21
N PHE A 58 5.42 22.64 5.30
CA PHE A 58 4.72 21.44 4.83
C PHE A 58 4.42 20.45 5.95
N LYS A 59 5.35 20.23 6.88
CA LYS A 59 5.13 19.38 8.06
C LYS A 59 4.00 19.87 8.96
N ASN A 60 3.86 21.18 9.12
CA ASN A 60 2.83 21.78 9.98
C ASN A 60 1.46 21.91 9.29
N ASN A 61 1.41 21.90 7.96
CA ASN A 61 0.18 22.08 7.18
C ASN A 61 -0.33 20.78 6.56
N ALA A 62 0.42 19.69 6.65
CA ALA A 62 -0.01 18.36 6.28
C ALA A 62 -1.09 17.88 7.28
N GLN A 63 -2.36 17.95 6.88
CA GLN A 63 -3.49 17.52 7.72
C GLN A 63 -3.68 16.00 7.64
N GLU A 64 -4.20 15.51 6.52
CA GLU A 64 -4.63 14.10 6.35
C GLU A 64 -3.58 13.21 5.66
N ASN A 65 -2.70 13.81 4.86
CA ASN A 65 -1.67 13.11 4.11
C ASN A 65 -0.27 13.43 4.65
N SER A 66 0.74 12.61 4.33
CA SER A 66 2.13 12.94 4.69
C SER A 66 2.56 14.26 4.03
N TYR A 67 3.51 14.97 4.66
CA TYR A 67 4.06 16.21 4.10
C TYR A 67 4.70 15.99 2.72
N GLU A 68 5.15 14.76 2.42
CA GLU A 68 5.72 14.36 1.13
C GLU A 68 4.65 14.34 0.04
N VAL A 69 3.46 13.80 0.34
CA VAL A 69 2.31 13.82 -0.58
C VAL A 69 1.89 15.27 -0.85
N LEU A 70 1.84 16.11 0.19
CA LEU A 70 1.49 17.53 0.01
C LEU A 70 2.52 18.27 -0.85
N ILE A 71 3.82 18.01 -0.67
CA ILE A 71 4.89 18.56 -1.51
C ILE A 71 4.67 18.15 -2.96
N ASN A 72 4.43 16.86 -3.23
CA ASN A 72 4.23 16.36 -4.59
C ASN A 72 3.01 16.99 -5.26
N ASN A 73 1.87 17.06 -4.57
CA ASN A 73 0.65 17.69 -5.10
C ASN A 73 0.86 19.16 -5.49
N VAL A 74 1.62 19.91 -4.68
CA VAL A 74 1.95 21.31 -4.99
C VAL A 74 2.84 21.42 -6.23
N LEU A 75 3.86 20.56 -6.34
CA LEU A 75 4.76 20.54 -7.49
C LEU A 75 4.03 20.15 -8.78
N GLU A 76 3.18 19.12 -8.74
CA GLU A 76 2.36 18.69 -9.87
C GLU A 76 1.43 19.81 -10.36
N ASN A 77 0.74 20.47 -9.43
CA ASN A 77 -0.14 21.58 -9.75
C ASN A 77 0.64 22.74 -10.39
N TYR A 78 1.82 23.08 -9.87
CA TYR A 78 2.68 24.11 -10.45
C TYR A 78 3.11 23.78 -11.88
N ILE A 79 3.58 22.55 -12.11
CA ILE A 79 4.00 22.08 -13.44
C ILE A 79 2.83 22.13 -14.42
N ARG A 80 1.64 21.69 -14.00
CA ARG A 80 0.43 21.71 -14.83
C ARG A 80 0.08 23.13 -15.28
N HIS A 81 0.03 24.08 -14.35
CA HIS A 81 -0.24 25.49 -14.69
C HIS A 81 0.82 26.07 -15.66
N GLN A 82 2.09 25.69 -15.50
CA GLN A 82 3.18 26.18 -16.33
C GLN A 82 3.22 25.56 -17.73
N THR A 83 2.64 24.37 -17.91
CA THR A 83 2.68 23.60 -19.18
C THR A 83 1.40 23.76 -20.00
N GLU A 84 0.27 24.03 -19.34
CA GLU A 84 -1.03 24.27 -19.98
C GLU A 84 -1.27 25.76 -20.34
N SER A 85 -0.28 26.63 -20.11
CA SER A 85 -0.25 28.05 -20.54
C SER A 85 0.64 28.25 -21.76
#